data_AF-A0A2S0LDA5-F1
#
_entry.id   AF-A0A2S0LDA5-F1
#
_cell.length_a   1.000
_cell.length_b   1.000
_cell.length_c   1.000
_cell.angle_alpha   90.00
_cell.angle_beta   90.00
_cell.angle_gamma   90.00
#
_symmetry.space_group_name_H-M   'P 1'
#
loop_
_entity.id
_entity.type
_entity.pdbx_description
1 polymer ?
#
loop_
_entity_poly.entity_id
_entity_poly.type
_entity_poly.pdbx_seq_one_letter_code
_entity_poly.pdbx_strand_id
1 'polypeptide(L)'
;MTLQDFINLLPDAKIQTISFDFDAKNIQHSQDLVITVSKLQEQIEQYQLVFSNTSSFNVRVAVGEQSVYPINYEGDSMYIASVLCKEKVKQHQHWQIQLIGKVGCIDIFADELNITKI
;
A
#
# COMPACT_ATOMS: atom_id res chain seq x y z
N MET A 1 -18.84 5.82 -4.58
CA MET A 1 -17.59 6.53 -4.24
C MET A 1 -16.64 6.41 -5.41
N THR A 2 -15.96 7.50 -5.72
CA THR A 2 -14.86 7.53 -6.68
C THR A 2 -13.60 6.94 -6.04
N LEU A 3 -12.59 6.60 -6.86
CA LEU A 3 -11.28 6.17 -6.37
C LEU A 3 -10.66 7.23 -5.42
N GLN A 4 -10.82 8.51 -5.75
CA GLN A 4 -10.30 9.60 -4.93
C GLN A 4 -10.96 9.66 -3.55
N ASP A 5 -12.27 9.37 -3.46
CA ASP A 5 -12.98 9.31 -2.17
C ASP A 5 -12.37 8.22 -1.28
N PHE A 6 -12.11 7.04 -1.83
CA PHE A 6 -11.44 5.97 -1.09
C PHE A 6 -10.02 6.35 -0.66
N ILE A 7 -9.22 6.93 -1.55
CA ILE A 7 -7.86 7.41 -1.22
C ILE A 7 -7.90 8.39 -0.04
N ASN A 8 -8.86 9.31 -0.03
CA ASN A 8 -9.03 10.30 1.04
C ASN A 8 -9.42 9.67 2.38
N LEU A 9 -9.95 8.43 2.38
CA LEU A 9 -10.25 7.68 3.60
C LEU A 9 -9.05 6.90 4.14
N LEU A 10 -7.99 6.70 3.37
CA LEU A 10 -6.86 5.86 3.77
C LEU A 10 -5.86 6.46 4.79
N PRO A 11 -5.72 7.79 4.98
CA PRO A 11 -4.85 8.31 6.03
C PRO A 11 -5.20 7.70 7.39
N ASP A 12 -4.18 7.37 8.18
CA ASP A 12 -4.25 6.66 9.47
C ASP A 12 -4.76 5.21 9.39
N ALA A 13 -4.94 4.64 8.19
CA ALA A 13 -5.18 3.21 8.05
C ALA A 13 -3.88 2.42 8.29
N LYS A 14 -3.96 1.34 9.08
CA LYS A 14 -2.86 0.41 9.33
C LYS A 14 -2.80 -0.63 8.22
N ILE A 15 -1.64 -0.81 7.60
CA ILE A 15 -1.38 -1.90 6.66
C ILE A 15 -1.32 -3.21 7.45
N GLN A 16 -2.21 -4.14 7.11
CA GLN A 16 -2.32 -5.45 7.74
C GLN A 16 -1.51 -6.49 6.97
N THR A 17 -1.68 -6.50 5.65
CA THR A 17 -1.01 -7.48 4.78
C THR A 17 -0.62 -6.83 3.45
N ILE A 18 0.44 -7.36 2.87
CA ILE A 18 0.88 -7.08 1.51
C ILE A 18 1.06 -8.45 0.86
N SER A 19 0.27 -8.75 -0.17
CA SER A 19 0.28 -10.02 -0.88
C SER A 19 0.52 -9.77 -2.36
N PHE A 20 1.47 -10.47 -2.96
CA PHE A 20 1.76 -10.35 -4.39
C PHE A 20 1.58 -11.73 -5.04
N ASP A 21 0.65 -11.81 -5.99
CA ASP A 21 0.42 -13.03 -6.76
C ASP A 21 1.39 -13.09 -7.95
N PHE A 22 2.51 -13.77 -7.74
CA PHE A 22 3.54 -13.94 -8.77
C PHE A 22 3.58 -15.38 -9.28
N ASP A 23 3.06 -15.58 -10.50
CA ASP A 23 3.23 -16.82 -11.24
C ASP A 23 4.19 -16.62 -12.43
N ALA A 24 5.48 -16.92 -12.21
CA ALA A 24 6.50 -16.87 -13.26
C ALA A 24 6.23 -17.84 -14.44
N LYS A 25 5.38 -18.86 -14.24
CA LYS A 25 5.08 -19.88 -15.25
C LYS A 25 3.85 -19.53 -16.08
N ASN A 26 3.03 -18.59 -15.61
CA ASN A 26 1.81 -18.17 -16.26
C ASN A 26 1.80 -16.65 -16.48
N ILE A 27 2.58 -16.21 -17.47
CA ILE A 27 2.75 -14.78 -17.83
C ILE A 27 1.42 -14.15 -18.30
N GLN A 28 0.41 -14.95 -18.65
CA GLN A 28 -0.93 -14.47 -19.03
C GLN A 28 -1.85 -14.24 -17.82
N HIS A 29 -1.47 -14.69 -16.62
CA HIS A 29 -2.21 -14.44 -15.39
C HIS A 29 -1.93 -13.02 -14.88
N SER A 30 -2.95 -12.38 -14.30
CA SER A 30 -2.82 -11.05 -13.72
C SER A 30 -1.87 -11.10 -12.53
N GLN A 31 -0.86 -10.23 -12.53
CA GLN A 31 0.13 -10.16 -11.45
C GLN A 31 -0.27 -9.07 -10.47
N ASP A 32 -1.19 -9.40 -9.55
CA ASP A 32 -1.79 -8.38 -8.70
C ASP A 32 -1.02 -8.23 -7.39
N LEU A 33 -0.78 -6.98 -6.99
CA LEU A 33 -0.37 -6.64 -5.64
C LEU A 33 -1.59 -6.19 -4.84
N VAL A 34 -1.91 -6.91 -3.77
CA VAL A 34 -3.03 -6.63 -2.88
C VAL A 34 -2.51 -6.19 -1.52
N ILE A 35 -2.90 -4.99 -1.11
CA ILE A 35 -2.61 -4.46 0.23
C ILE A 35 -3.91 -4.36 1.01
N THR A 36 -4.03 -5.10 2.11
CA THR A 36 -5.18 -4.96 3.02
C THR A 36 -4.83 -4.00 4.13
N VAL A 37 -5.72 -3.04 4.37
CA VAL A 37 -5.57 -2.04 5.42
C VAL A 37 -6.80 -2.02 6.31
N SER A 38 -6.60 -1.70 7.58
CA SER A 38 -7.68 -1.50 8.54
C SER A 38 -7.65 -0.07 9.06
N LYS A 39 -8.81 0.58 9.14
CA LYS A 39 -8.95 1.91 9.72
C LYS A 39 -9.91 1.85 10.91
N LEU A 40 -9.48 2.43 12.03
CA LEU A 40 -10.34 2.61 13.19
C LEU A 40 -11.17 3.88 12.99
N GLN A 41 -12.49 3.73 12.96
CA GLN A 41 -13.46 4.82 13.05
C GLN A 41 -14.39 4.55 14.26
N GLU A 42 -15.70 4.75 14.10
CA GLU A 42 -16.69 4.24 15.08
C GLU A 42 -16.65 2.71 15.20
N GLN A 43 -16.29 2.03 14.10
CA GLN A 43 -16.02 0.60 14.02
C GLN A 43 -14.71 0.37 13.23
N ILE A 44 -14.14 -0.84 13.31
CA ILE A 44 -13.00 -1.22 12.49
C ILE A 44 -13.51 -1.48 11.06
N GLU A 45 -13.03 -0.69 10.12
CA GLU A 45 -13.29 -0.87 8.69
C GLU A 45 -12.06 -1.45 7.99
N GLN A 46 -12.27 -2.29 7.00
CA GLN A 46 -11.20 -2.89 6.21
C GLN A 46 -11.34 -2.53 4.74
N TYR A 47 -10.20 -2.32 4.09
CA TYR A 47 -10.12 -1.98 2.67
C TYR A 47 -9.02 -2.80 2.01
N GLN A 48 -9.28 -3.21 0.77
CA GLN A 48 -8.28 -3.79 -0.12
C GLN A 48 -7.90 -2.77 -1.18
N LEU A 49 -6.60 -2.52 -1.31
CA LEU A 49 -6.00 -1.80 -2.43
C LEU A 49 -5.44 -2.87 -3.37
N VAL A 50 -6.02 -2.98 -4.56
CA VAL A 50 -5.63 -3.93 -5.60
C VAL A 50 -4.94 -3.16 -6.72
N PHE A 51 -3.64 -3.43 -6.88
CA PHE A 51 -2.82 -2.89 -7.97
C PHE A 51 -2.68 -3.96 -9.05
N SER A 52 -3.41 -3.81 -10.15
CA SER A 52 -3.46 -4.82 -11.20
C SER A 52 -2.21 -4.82 -12.08
N ASN A 53 -1.78 -6.00 -12.53
CA ASN A 53 -0.59 -6.17 -13.38
C ASN A 53 0.62 -5.37 -12.86
N THR A 54 0.92 -5.54 -11.57
CA THR A 54 2.05 -4.88 -10.91
C THR A 54 3.36 -5.39 -11.51
N SER A 55 4.01 -4.52 -12.29
CA SER A 55 5.32 -4.77 -12.90
C SER A 55 6.45 -4.82 -11.87
N SER A 56 6.36 -3.99 -10.82
CA SER A 56 7.31 -3.97 -9.72
C SER A 56 6.76 -3.20 -8.53
N PHE A 57 7.23 -3.52 -7.32
CA PHE A 57 7.01 -2.72 -6.14
C PHE A 57 8.25 -2.76 -5.23
N ASN A 58 8.42 -1.73 -4.42
CA ASN A 58 9.51 -1.63 -3.46
C ASN A 58 8.99 -1.07 -2.14
N VAL A 59 9.27 -1.78 -1.04
CA VAL A 59 8.95 -1.35 0.31
C VAL A 59 10.23 -0.77 0.94
N ARG A 60 10.23 0.53 1.18
CA ARG A 60 11.35 1.24 1.81
C ARG A 60 10.93 1.64 3.21
N VAL A 61 11.55 1.03 4.23
CA VAL A 61 11.35 1.41 5.63
C VAL A 61 12.72 1.72 6.24
N ALA A 62 12.89 2.97 6.69
CA ALA A 62 14.02 3.41 7.47
C ALA A 62 13.76 3.06 8.94
N VAL A 63 14.34 1.94 9.38
CA VAL A 63 14.45 1.60 10.79
C VAL A 63 15.67 2.38 11.33
N GLY A 64 15.49 3.20 12.37
CA GLY A 64 16.57 4.03 12.92
C GLY A 64 17.81 3.21 13.31
N GLU A 65 18.96 3.86 13.46
CA GLU A 65 20.27 3.23 13.80
C GLU A 65 20.29 2.48 15.14
N GLN A 66 19.24 2.56 15.94
CA GLN A 66 19.12 1.83 17.20
C GLN A 66 18.37 0.53 16.98
N SER A 67 18.97 -0.57 17.43
CA SER A 67 18.47 -1.95 17.35
C SER A 67 16.97 -2.08 17.51
N VAL A 68 16.41 -3.11 16.87
CA VAL A 68 15.03 -3.59 16.99
C VAL A 68 14.75 -4.07 18.44
N TYR A 69 14.80 -3.16 19.41
CA TYR A 69 14.30 -3.39 20.77
C TYR A 69 12.81 -3.03 20.78
N PRO A 70 11.93 -3.91 21.28
CA PRO A 70 10.46 -3.73 21.22
C PRO A 70 9.93 -2.46 21.89
N ILE A 71 10.75 -1.77 22.68
CA ILE A 71 10.38 -0.56 23.43
C ILE A 71 10.58 0.71 22.60
N ASN A 72 11.43 0.67 21.57
CA ASN A 72 11.76 1.79 20.68
C ASN A 72 11.39 1.51 19.21
N TYR A 73 11.12 0.25 18.87
CA TYR A 73 10.51 -0.11 17.60
C TYR A 73 8.99 0.06 17.74
N GLU A 74 8.48 1.22 17.35
CA GLU A 74 7.08 1.32 16.94
C GLU A 74 6.91 0.48 15.68
N GLY A 75 6.81 -0.85 15.83
CA GLY A 75 6.28 -1.75 14.80
C GLY A 75 4.84 -1.39 14.39
N ASP A 76 4.27 -0.41 15.08
CA ASP A 76 3.10 0.39 14.70
C ASP A 76 3.41 1.52 13.70
N SER A 77 4.51 1.49 12.93
CA SER A 77 4.80 2.53 11.93
C SER A 77 4.24 2.24 10.52
N MET A 78 3.54 1.11 10.32
CA MET A 78 2.92 0.72 9.05
C MET A 78 1.55 1.39 8.83
N TYR A 79 1.43 2.66 9.19
CA TYR A 79 0.22 3.45 8.97
C TYR A 79 0.39 4.35 7.75
N ILE A 80 -0.68 4.51 6.99
CA ILE A 80 -0.69 5.31 5.78
C ILE A 80 -0.78 6.79 6.14
N ALA A 81 0.19 7.58 5.70
CA ALA A 81 0.10 9.04 5.70
C ALA A 81 -0.66 9.54 4.46
N SER A 82 -0.34 8.99 3.28
CA SER A 82 -1.00 9.34 2.03
C SER A 82 -0.83 8.26 0.97
N VAL A 83 -1.71 8.25 -0.02
CA VAL A 83 -1.58 7.45 -1.26
C VAL A 83 -1.60 8.42 -2.43
N LEU A 84 -0.56 8.39 -3.25
CA LEU A 84 -0.32 9.38 -4.30
C LEU A 84 -0.07 8.69 -5.64
N CYS A 85 -0.78 9.10 -6.69
CA CYS A 85 -0.38 8.79 -8.06
C CYS A 85 0.69 9.80 -8.48
N LYS A 86 1.94 9.36 -8.63
CA LYS A 86 3.08 10.21 -8.99
C LYS A 86 3.16 10.44 -10.48
N GLU A 87 2.87 9.40 -11.26
CA GLU A 87 2.95 9.44 -12.71
C GLU A 87 1.92 8.48 -13.31
N LYS A 88 1.34 8.88 -14.45
CA LYS A 88 0.41 8.06 -15.24
C LYS A 88 0.79 8.17 -16.70
N VAL A 89 1.34 7.09 -17.27
CA VAL A 89 1.78 7.02 -18.66
C VAL A 89 1.10 5.85 -19.35
N LYS A 90 0.20 6.16 -20.29
CA LYS A 90 -0.58 5.17 -21.05
C LYS A 90 -1.29 4.18 -20.12
N GLN A 91 -0.82 2.93 -20.09
CA GLN A 91 -1.36 1.82 -19.31
C GLN A 91 -0.68 1.65 -17.96
N HIS A 92 0.41 2.34 -17.65
CA HIS A 92 1.15 2.19 -16.39
C HIS A 92 1.03 3.41 -15.49
N GLN A 93 0.97 3.16 -14.18
CA GLN A 93 0.80 4.13 -13.10
C GLN A 93 1.87 3.89 -12.04
N HIS A 94 2.55 4.96 -11.64
CA HIS A 94 3.42 4.96 -10.46
C HIS A 94 2.63 5.48 -9.26
N TRP A 95 2.40 4.59 -8.30
CA TRP A 95 1.78 4.89 -7.03
C TRP A 95 2.81 4.90 -5.91
N GLN A 96 2.61 5.78 -4.94
CA GLN A 96 3.40 5.83 -3.72
C GLN A 96 2.47 5.88 -2.51
N ILE A 97 2.59 4.90 -1.63
CA ILE A 97 1.99 4.93 -0.28
C ILE A 97 3.04 5.47 0.67
N GLN A 98 2.82 6.65 1.21
CA GLN A 98 3.71 7.24 2.21
C GLN A 98 3.32 6.74 3.60
N LEU A 99 4.30 6.38 4.43
CA LEU A 99 4.07 5.95 5.80
C LEU A 99 4.16 7.12 6.78
N ILE A 100 3.38 7.07 7.86
CA ILE A 100 3.39 8.07 8.95
C ILE A 100 4.79 8.17 9.58
N GLY A 101 5.15 9.36 10.07
CA GLY A 101 6.43 9.59 10.75
C GLY A 101 7.64 9.68 9.81
N LYS A 102 7.42 9.74 8.49
CA LYS A 102 8.50 9.73 7.46
C LYS A 102 9.41 8.50 7.57
N VAL A 103 8.89 7.41 8.11
CA VAL A 103 9.62 6.16 8.29
C VAL A 103 9.84 5.43 6.98
N GLY A 104 9.14 5.80 5.90
CA GLY A 104 9.25 5.07 4.65
C GLY A 104 8.13 5.32 3.65
N CYS A 105 8.20 4.58 2.55
CA CYS A 105 7.16 4.52 1.54
C CYS A 105 7.14 3.17 0.83
N ILE A 106 6.01 2.87 0.21
CA ILE A 106 5.86 1.76 -0.73
C ILE A 106 5.66 2.38 -2.11
N ASP A 107 6.60 2.12 -3.02
CA ASP A 107 6.49 2.52 -4.42
C ASP A 107 5.99 1.34 -5.25
N ILE A 108 5.02 1.60 -6.12
CA ILE A 108 4.29 0.56 -6.85
C ILE A 108 4.14 1.01 -8.29
N PHE A 109 4.49 0.13 -9.23
CA PHE A 109 4.34 0.34 -10.67
C PHE A 109 3.35 -0.70 -11.20
N ALA A 110 2.14 -0.26 -11.51
CA ALA A 110 1.01 -1.13 -11.85
C ALA A 110 0.14 -0.50 -12.94
N ASP A 111 -0.77 -1.26 -13.53
CA ASP A 111 -1.63 -0.72 -14.59
C ASP A 111 -2.74 0.17 -14.04
N GLU A 112 -3.35 -0.28 -12.93
CA GLU A 112 -4.41 0.45 -12.26
C GLU A 112 -4.42 0.20 -10.75
N LEU A 113 -5.10 1.08 -10.02
CA LEU A 113 -5.43 0.90 -8.61
C LEU A 113 -6.94 0.86 -8.46
N ASN A 114 -7.45 -0.22 -7.87
CA ASN A 114 -8.81 -0.36 -7.40
C ASN A 114 -8.85 -0.46 -5.87
N ILE A 115 -9.83 0.19 -5.24
CA ILE A 115 -10.01 0.14 -3.78
C ILE A 115 -11.42 -0.34 -3.47
N THR A 116 -11.52 -1.38 -2.65
CA THR A 116 -12.79 -1.96 -2.20
C THR A 116 -12.83 -2.01 -0.68
N LYS A 117 -13.99 -1.72 -0.09
CA LYS A 117 -14.27 -2.00 1.32
C LYS A 117 -14.62 -3.48 1.45
N ILE A 118 -14.09 -4.16 2.47
CA ILE A 118 -14.36 -5.57 2.76
C ILE A 118 -14.96 -5.76 4.16
#